data_AF-A0A2S6A279-F1
#
_entry.id   AF-A0A2S6A279-F1
#
_cell.length_a   1.000
_cell.length_b   1.000
_cell.length_c   1.000
_cell.angle_alpha   90.00
_cell.angle_beta   90.00
_cell.angle_gamma   90.00
#
_symmetry.space_group_name_H-M   'P 1'
#
loop_
_entity.id
_entity.type
_entity.pdbx_description
1 polymer ?
#
loop_
_entity_poly.entity_id
_entity_poly.type
_entity_poly.pdbx_seq_one_letter_code
_entity_poly.pdbx_strand_id
1 'polypeptide(L)' 'MFGVPVMCEALQALPGFDTADLSSLRLIITGASPVPVGLIRRFQARNIDLAQGYGLTEASPVASLTALAEFPR' A
#
# COMPACT_ATOMS: atom_id res chain seq x y z
N MET A 1 0.82 1.87 7.91
CA MET A 1 1.29 0.46 7.98
C MET A 1 2.45 0.28 7.03
N PHE A 2 3.41 -0.61 7.33
CA PHE A 2 4.42 -1.07 6.38
C PHE A 2 4.15 -2.53 6.01
N GLY A 3 4.37 -2.91 4.75
CA GLY A 3 4.16 -4.28 4.31
C GLY A 3 4.71 -4.55 2.92
N VAL A 4 4.49 -5.77 2.42
CA VAL A 4 4.76 -6.13 1.02
C VAL A 4 3.45 -6.22 0.24
N PRO A 5 3.44 -6.08 -1.10
CA PRO A 5 2.20 -6.12 -1.89
C PRO A 5 1.31 -7.34 -1.59
N VAL A 6 1.90 -8.52 -1.44
CA VAL A 6 1.17 -9.76 -1.13
C VAL A 6 0.40 -9.72 0.19
N MET A 7 0.87 -8.95 1.19
CA MET A 7 0.11 -8.77 2.44
C MET A 7 -1.16 -7.95 2.21
N CYS A 8 -1.11 -6.95 1.33
CA CYS A 8 -2.28 -6.15 0.97
C CYS A 8 -3.28 -6.96 0.13
N GLU A 9 -2.78 -7.82 -0.76
CA GLU A 9 -3.60 -8.78 -1.52
C GLU A 9 -4.31 -9.76 -0.57
N ALA A 10 -3.58 -10.29 0.41
CA ALA A 10 -4.16 -11.18 1.42
C ALA A 10 -5.24 -10.49 2.27
N LEU A 11 -5.00 -9.25 2.72
CA LEU A 11 -5.98 -8.46 3.46
C LEU A 11 -7.27 -8.24 2.65
N GLN A 12 -7.11 -7.93 1.36
CA GLN A 12 -8.23 -7.72 0.45
C GLN A 12 -9.04 -8.99 0.18
N ALA A 13 -8.41 -10.15 0.24
CA ALA A 13 -9.08 -11.44 0.08
C ALA A 13 -9.89 -11.87 1.31
N LEU A 14 -9.77 -11.16 2.44
CA LEU A 14 -10.50 -11.51 3.66
C LEU A 14 -12.00 -11.23 3.54
N PRO A 15 -12.86 -12.14 4.04
CA PRO A 15 -14.28 -11.85 4.15
C PRO A 15 -14.50 -10.63 5.04
N GLY A 16 -15.23 -9.64 4.52
CA GLY A 16 -15.53 -8.40 5.25
C GLY A 16 -14.51 -7.28 5.05
N PHE A 17 -13.50 -7.41 4.18
CA PHE A 17 -12.61 -6.29 3.83
C PHE A 17 -13.40 -5.03 3.41
N ASP A 18 -14.45 -5.21 2.61
CA ASP A 18 -15.32 -4.13 2.14
C ASP A 18 -16.23 -3.53 3.22
N THR A 19 -16.31 -4.13 4.41
CA THR A 19 -17.13 -3.62 5.52
C THR A 19 -16.30 -3.29 6.75
N ALA A 20 -15.01 -3.63 6.77
CA ALA A 20 -14.13 -3.38 7.89
C ALA A 20 -13.95 -1.86 8.11
N ASP A 21 -14.00 -1.44 9.37
CA ASP A 21 -13.62 -0.09 9.76
C ASP A 21 -12.09 0.05 9.68
N LEU A 22 -11.64 0.77 8.66
CA LEU A 22 -10.24 1.09 8.42
C LEU A 22 -9.98 2.60 8.52
N SER A 23 -10.88 3.35 9.18
CA SER A 23 -10.86 4.82 9.23
C SER A 23 -9.59 5.42 9.86
N SER A 24 -8.86 4.65 10.67
CA SER A 24 -7.57 5.05 11.24
C SER A 24 -6.38 4.80 10.30
N LEU A 25 -6.53 3.94 9.29
CA LEU A 25 -5.47 3.58 8.36
C LEU A 25 -5.51 4.54 7.16
N ARG A 26 -4.52 5.42 7.05
CA ARG A 26 -4.45 6.44 5.98
C ARG A 26 -3.45 6.12 4.88
N LEU A 27 -2.39 5.40 5.25
CA LEU A 27 -1.26 5.14 4.37
C LEU A 27 -0.69 3.74 4.65
N ILE A 28 -0.46 3.01 3.56
CA ILE A 28 0.33 1.80 3.53
C ILE A 28 1.57 2.07 2.68
N ILE A 29 2.76 1.88 3.25
CA ILE A 29 4.02 1.90 2.49
C ILE A 29 4.39 0.47 2.16
N THR A 30 4.50 0.18 0.87
CA THR A 30 4.85 -1.15 0.35
C THR A 30 6.17 -1.14 -0.39
N GLY A 31 6.94 -2.22 -0.31
CA GLY A 31 8.20 -2.35 -1.06
C GLY A 31 8.55 -3.80 -1.36
N ALA A 32 9.80 -4.03 -1.75
CA ALA A 32 10.39 -5.36 -2.07
C ALA A 32 9.79 -6.10 -3.28
N SER A 33 8.68 -5.64 -3.84
CA SER A 33 8.09 -6.15 -5.09
C SER A 33 7.25 -5.05 -5.75
N PRO A 34 7.08 -5.05 -7.09
CA PRO A 34 6.16 -4.15 -7.76
C PRO A 34 4.73 -4.25 -7.23
N VAL A 35 4.08 -3.11 -7.02
CA VAL A 35 2.69 -3.04 -6.59
C VAL A 35 1.76 -3.04 -7.81
N PRO A 36 0.80 -3.97 -7.92
CA PRO A 36 -0.18 -3.95 -9.00
C PRO A 36 -1.08 -2.71 -8.93
N VAL A 37 -1.32 -2.03 -10.05
CA VAL A 37 -2.20 -0.84 -10.12
C VAL A 37 -3.62 -1.12 -9.61
N GLY A 38 -4.14 -2.33 -9.87
CA GLY A 38 -5.45 -2.74 -9.37
C GLY A 38 -5.51 -2.79 -7.84
N LEU A 39 -4.40 -3.15 -7.18
CA LEU A 39 -4.28 -3.17 -5.73
C LEU A 39 -4.31 -1.75 -5.16
N ILE A 40 -3.56 -0.83 -5.77
CA ILE A 40 -3.55 0.60 -5.40
C ILE A 40 -4.97 1.16 -5.44
N ARG A 41 -5.66 0.99 -6.58
CA ARG A 41 -7.03 1.52 -6.78
C ARG A 41 -8.03 0.98 -5.77
N ARG A 42 -7.94 -0.29 -5.40
CA ARG A 42 -8.85 -0.90 -4.42
C ARG A 42 -8.64 -0.33 -3.01
N PHE A 43 -7.40 -0.07 -2.59
CA PHE A 43 -7.14 0.58 -1.31
C PHE A 43 -7.50 2.08 -1.33
N GLN A 44 -7.28 2.77 -2.45
CA GLN A 44 -7.72 4.15 -2.61
C GLN A 44 -9.25 4.30 -2.53
N ALA A 45 -10.01 3.36 -3.08
CA ALA A 45 -11.47 3.31 -2.91
C ALA A 45 -11.92 3.15 -1.45
N ARG A 46 -11.01 2.71 -0.56
CA ARG A 46 -11.21 2.66 0.90
C ARG A 46 -10.68 3.90 1.63
N ASN A 47 -10.26 4.94 0.90
CA ASN A 47 -9.57 6.14 1.40
C ASN A 47 -8.19 5.85 2.04
N ILE A 48 -7.49 4.83 1.53
CA ILE A 48 -6.17 4.43 1.99
C ILE A 48 -5.17 4.63 0.85
N ASP A 49 -4.20 5.53 1.05
CA ASP A 49 -3.13 5.73 0.08
C ASP A 49 -2.12 4.57 0.17
N LEU A 50 -1.59 4.14 -0.97
CA LEU A 50 -0.64 3.02 -1.06
C LEU A 50 0.61 3.50 -1.80
N ALA A 51 1.70 3.70 -1.06
CA ALA A 51 2.95 4.26 -1.58
C ALA A 51 4.00 3.17 -1.77
N GLN A 52 4.60 3.11 -2.96
CA GLN A 52 5.68 2.16 -3.24
C GLN A 52 7.04 2.76 -2.88
N GLY A 53 7.80 2.03 -2.06
CA GLY A 53 9.19 2.31 -1.71
C GLY A 53 10.13 1.33 -2.40
N TYR A 54 11.24 1.85 -2.92
CA TYR A 54 12.41 1.06 -3.30
C TYR A 54 13.49 1.25 -2.24
N GLY A 55 14.16 0.16 -1.88
CA GLY A 55 15.10 0.15 -0.77
C GLY A 55 15.94 -1.11 -0.73
N LEU A 56 17.04 -1.01 0.00
CA LEU A 56 18.03 -2.06 0.23
C LEU A 56 18.46 -1.98 1.69
N THR A 57 18.83 -3.10 2.28
CA THR A 57 19.36 -3.15 3.65
C THR A 57 20.59 -2.24 3.82
N GLU A 58 21.46 -2.21 2.81
CA GLU A 58 22.69 -1.42 2.72
C GLU A 58 22.42 0.09 2.64
N ALA A 59 21.21 0.48 2.23
CA ALA A 59 20.77 1.87 2.14
C ALA A 59 19.89 2.32 3.32
N SER A 60 19.73 1.48 4.35
CA SER A 60 19.08 1.82 5.63
C SER A 60 17.76 2.61 5.54
N PRO A 61 16.60 2.00 5.25
CA PRO A 61 16.28 0.86 4.41
C PRO A 61 15.52 1.29 3.12
N VAL A 62 15.32 2.59 2.91
CA VAL A 62 14.54 3.17 1.79
C VAL A 62 15.43 4.14 1.02
N ALA A 63 15.55 3.93 -0.29
CA ALA A 63 16.29 4.80 -1.20
C ALA A 63 15.36 5.77 -1.96
N SER A 64 14.13 5.34 -2.29
CA SER A 64 13.12 6.21 -2.91
C SER A 64 11.71 5.79 -2.52
N LEU A 65 10.78 6.75 -2.57
CA LEU A 65 9.36 6.55 -2.28
C LEU A 65 8.53 7.30 -3.33
N THR A 66 7.47 6.65 -3.80
CA THR A 66 6.48 7.23 -4.72
C THR A 66 5.76 8.39 -4.06
N ALA A 67 5.49 9.47 -4.80
CA ALA A 67 4.80 10.63 -4.23
C ALA A 67 3.32 10.33 -4.02
N LEU A 68 2.75 10.75 -2.88
CA LEU A 68 1.32 10.54 -2.60
C LEU A 68 0.38 11.26 -3.58
N ALA A 69 0.88 12.27 -4.29
CA ALA A 69 0.12 13.03 -5.28
C ALA A 69 0.08 12.36 -6.68
N GLU A 70 0.83 11.28 -6.92
CA GLU A 70 0.90 10.65 -8.25
C GLU A 70 -0.37 9.89 -8.64
N PHE A 71 -1.25 9.56 -7.68
CA PHE A 71 -2.49 8.85 -7.95
C PHE A 71 -3.69 9.69 -7.49
N PRO A 72 -4.38 10.42 -8.41
CA PRO A 72 -5.60 11.14 -8.05
C PRO A 72 -6.64 10.17 -7.48
N ARG A 73 -7.32 10.61 -6.42
CA ARG A 73 -8.35 9.84 -5.72
C ARG A 73 -9.63 9.69 -6.54
#